data_AF-A0A1T1GCG7-F1
#
_entry.id   AF-A0A1T1GCG7-F1
#
_cell.length_a   1.000
_cell.length_b   1.000
_cell.length_c   1.000
_cell.angle_alpha   90.00
_cell.angle_beta   90.00
_cell.angle_gamma   90.00
#
_symmetry.space_group_name_H-M   'P 1'
#
loop_
_entity.id
_entity.type
_entity.pdbx_description
1 polymer ?
#
loop_
_entity_poly.entity_id
_entity_poly.type
_entity_poly.pdbx_seq_one_letter_code
_entity_poly.pdbx_strand_id
1 'polypeptide(L)'
;ADKRYEVTAAGAGWFAQLGLDIASIKPGRGGIARQCLDWTEREHHVAGPLGTRLLALLCEQGRFIRSKASRAVQVTPKGAAWLRETLGIDAAPPHARIGRRAARRRPYRGRPSLRVVAAMTTAGSGVS
;
A
#
# COMPACT_ATOMS: atom_id res chain seq x y z
N ALA A 1 -23.23 4.72 -0.31
CA ALA A 1 -22.28 4.81 -1.44
C ALA A 1 -21.29 3.65 -1.33
N ASP A 2 -21.28 2.77 -2.34
CA ASP A 2 -20.41 1.60 -2.37
C ASP A 2 -18.95 2.02 -2.46
N LYS A 3 -18.23 1.90 -1.33
CA LYS A 3 -16.81 2.24 -1.19
C LYS A 3 -15.91 1.11 -1.73
N ARG A 4 -16.34 0.38 -2.75
CA ARG A 4 -15.65 -0.83 -3.23
C ARG A 4 -14.68 -0.46 -4.34
N TYR A 5 -13.58 -1.20 -4.39
CA TYR A 5 -12.65 -1.16 -5.50
C TYR A 5 -12.77 -2.46 -6.28
N GLU A 6 -12.87 -2.33 -7.59
CA GLU A 6 -12.82 -3.45 -8.51
C GLU A 6 -11.46 -3.47 -9.19
N VAL A 7 -10.94 -4.68 -9.39
CA VAL A 7 -9.67 -4.89 -10.08
C VAL A 7 -9.99 -5.12 -11.55
N THR A 8 -9.44 -4.26 -12.41
CA THR A 8 -9.58 -4.43 -13.86
C THR A 8 -8.77 -5.63 -14.34
N ALA A 9 -9.04 -6.12 -15.56
CA ALA A 9 -8.24 -7.19 -16.17
C ALA A 9 -6.75 -6.82 -16.25
N ALA A 10 -6.43 -5.56 -16.59
CA ALA A 10 -5.06 -5.05 -16.60
C ALA A 10 -4.44 -5.05 -15.19
N GLY A 11 -5.20 -4.64 -14.17
CA GLY A 11 -4.77 -4.71 -12.78
C GLY A 11 -4.49 -6.15 -12.32
N ALA A 12 -5.35 -7.10 -12.70
CA ALA A 12 -5.14 -8.51 -12.40
C ALA A 12 -3.85 -9.06 -13.03
N GLY A 13 -3.56 -8.68 -14.28
CA GLY A 13 -2.29 -9.03 -14.94
C GLY A 13 -1.07 -8.44 -14.23
N TRP A 14 -1.13 -7.18 -13.80
CA TRP A 14 -0.06 -6.56 -13.03
C TRP A 14 0.16 -7.24 -11.67
N PHE A 15 -0.92 -7.57 -10.95
CA PHE A 15 -0.83 -8.32 -9.70
C PHE A 15 -0.23 -9.71 -9.90
N ALA A 16 -0.58 -10.41 -10.99
CA ALA A 16 0.00 -11.70 -11.31
C ALA A 16 1.52 -11.60 -11.55
N GLN A 17 1.99 -10.56 -12.26
CA GLN A 17 3.42 -10.28 -12.44
C GLN A 17 4.15 -10.01 -11.11
N LEU A 18 3.43 -9.45 -10.12
CA LEU A 18 3.96 -9.24 -8.78
C LEU A 18 4.07 -10.55 -7.97
N GLY A 19 3.39 -11.61 -8.40
CA GLY A 19 3.24 -12.89 -7.69
C GLY A 19 1.94 -13.03 -6.90
N LEU A 20 0.93 -12.21 -7.20
CA LEU A 20 -0.36 -12.18 -6.51
C LEU A 20 -1.49 -12.59 -7.46
N ASP A 21 -2.00 -13.81 -7.29
CA ASP A 21 -3.17 -14.28 -8.03
C ASP A 21 -4.46 -13.73 -7.40
N ILE A 22 -5.11 -12.79 -8.09
CA ILE A 22 -6.37 -12.16 -7.68
C ILE A 22 -7.53 -13.16 -7.66
N ALA A 23 -7.56 -14.14 -8.57
CA ALA A 23 -8.65 -15.10 -8.65
C ALA A 23 -8.68 -16.02 -7.42
N SER A 24 -7.52 -16.24 -6.78
CA SER A 24 -7.41 -17.00 -5.53
C SER A 24 -7.96 -16.26 -4.30
N ILE A 25 -8.23 -14.96 -4.39
CA ILE A 25 -8.61 -14.13 -3.25
C ILE A 25 -10.10 -14.26 -2.98
N LYS A 26 -10.45 -14.90 -1.86
CA LYS A 26 -11.84 -14.96 -1.40
C LYS A 26 -12.35 -13.56 -1.02
N PRO A 27 -13.45 -13.08 -1.62
CA PRO A 27 -14.03 -11.78 -1.28
C PRO A 27 -14.61 -11.80 0.14
N GLY A 28 -14.47 -10.68 0.84
CA GLY A 28 -15.15 -10.47 2.13
C GLY A 28 -16.49 -9.76 1.95
N ARG A 29 -17.13 -9.38 3.07
CA ARG A 29 -18.40 -8.62 3.07
C ARG A 29 -18.36 -7.33 2.23
N GLY A 30 -17.19 -6.73 2.03
CA GLY A 30 -16.97 -5.53 1.22
C GLY A 30 -16.30 -5.77 -0.13
N GLY A 31 -16.33 -7.00 -0.66
CA GLY A 31 -15.59 -7.38 -1.87
C GLY A 31 -14.12 -7.70 -1.59
N ILE A 32 -13.32 -7.78 -2.65
CA ILE A 32 -11.87 -8.05 -2.57
C ILE A 32 -11.08 -6.82 -2.12
N ALA A 33 -11.57 -5.61 -2.43
CA ALA A 33 -10.95 -4.34 -2.09
C ALA A 33 -12.00 -3.26 -1.82
N ARG A 34 -11.68 -2.35 -0.90
CA ARG A 34 -12.54 -1.20 -0.55
C ARG A 34 -11.73 0.00 -0.10
N GLN A 35 -12.32 1.18 -0.23
CA GLN A 35 -11.84 2.41 0.38
C GLN A 35 -12.00 2.35 1.89
N CYS A 36 -10.90 2.55 2.60
CA CYS A 36 -10.90 2.81 4.02
C CYS A 36 -10.31 4.19 4.25
N LEU A 37 -11.07 5.05 4.93
CA LEU A 37 -10.62 6.39 5.28
C LEU A 37 -9.68 6.28 6.48
N ASP A 38 -8.43 6.71 6.33
CA ASP A 38 -7.60 7.00 7.48
C ASP A 38 -8.01 8.36 8.04
N TRP A 39 -8.67 8.35 9.19
CA TRP A 39 -9.15 9.55 9.87
C TRP A 39 -8.03 10.51 10.28
N THR A 40 -6.80 10.02 10.41
CA THR A 40 -5.64 10.84 10.81
C THR A 40 -5.00 11.57 9.64
N GLU A 41 -5.08 11.01 8.43
CA GLU A 41 -4.47 11.58 7.23
C GLU A 41 -5.51 12.12 6.23
N ARG A 42 -6.81 11.85 6.49
CA ARG A 42 -7.95 12.13 5.59
C ARG A 42 -7.78 11.54 4.19
N GLU A 43 -7.01 10.45 4.08
CA GLU A 43 -6.76 9.76 2.81
C GLU A 43 -7.41 8.38 2.76
N HIS A 44 -7.86 8.01 1.56
CA HIS A 44 -8.42 6.68 1.30
C HIS A 44 -7.30 5.69 0.97
N HIS A 45 -7.15 4.66 1.79
CA HIS A 45 -6.29 3.52 1.50
C HIS A 45 -7.11 2.29 1.07
N VAL A 46 -6.43 1.35 0.41
CA VAL A 46 -7.03 0.08 0.04
C VAL A 46 -7.07 -0.84 1.25
N ALA A 47 -8.28 -1.22 1.64
CA ALA A 47 -8.55 -2.23 2.65
C ALA A 47 -9.26 -3.44 2.02
N GLY A 48 -9.33 -4.53 2.78
CA GLY A 48 -9.93 -5.78 2.35
C GLY A 48 -8.89 -6.85 2.02
N PRO A 49 -9.35 -8.04 1.59
CA PRO A 49 -8.49 -9.20 1.32
C PRO A 49 -7.31 -8.88 0.39
N LEU A 50 -7.52 -8.09 -0.66
CA LEU A 50 -6.48 -7.68 -1.61
C LEU A 50 -5.34 -6.92 -0.92
N GLY A 51 -5.67 -5.87 -0.17
CA GLY A 51 -4.67 -5.04 0.51
C GLY A 51 -3.86 -5.83 1.53
N THR A 52 -4.51 -6.75 2.26
CA THR A 52 -3.84 -7.64 3.21
C THR A 52 -2.86 -8.59 2.51
N ARG A 53 -3.27 -9.22 1.41
CA ARG A 53 -2.42 -10.15 0.65
C ARG A 53 -1.26 -9.43 -0.03
N LEU A 54 -1.50 -8.25 -0.59
CA LEU A 54 -0.47 -7.41 -1.17
C LEU A 54 0.58 -7.01 -0.13
N LEU A 55 0.15 -6.55 1.04
CA LEU A 55 1.08 -6.18 2.11
C LEU A 55 1.90 -7.39 2.57
N ALA A 56 1.29 -8.56 2.72
CA ALA A 56 1.99 -9.79 3.09
C ALA A 56 3.06 -10.14 2.05
N LEU A 57 2.72 -10.16 0.76
CA LEU A 57 3.64 -10.43 -0.34
C LEU A 57 4.82 -9.46 -0.37
N LEU A 58 4.56 -8.15 -0.20
CA LEU A 58 5.63 -7.15 -0.17
C LEU A 58 6.53 -7.30 1.07
N CYS A 59 6.01 -7.80 2.18
CA CYS A 59 6.82 -8.13 3.35
C CYS A 59 7.66 -9.40 3.11
N GLU A 60 7.08 -10.44 2.54
CA GLU A 60 7.78 -11.70 2.18
C GLU A 60 8.92 -11.45 1.20
N GLN A 61 8.72 -10.54 0.24
CA GLN A 61 9.75 -10.12 -0.73
C GLN A 61 10.80 -9.17 -0.13
N GLY A 62 10.70 -8.83 1.17
CA GLY A 62 11.63 -7.95 1.89
C GLY A 62 11.55 -6.48 1.47
N ARG A 63 10.47 -6.07 0.79
CA ARG A 63 10.25 -4.67 0.37
C ARG A 63 9.73 -3.85 1.54
N PHE A 64 8.90 -4.44 2.38
CA PHE A 64 8.34 -3.81 3.58
C PHE A 64 8.62 -4.61 4.85
N ILE A 65 8.64 -3.93 5.99
CA ILE A 65 8.78 -4.54 7.32
C ILE A 65 7.65 -4.02 8.21
N ARG A 66 6.90 -4.92 8.84
CA ARG A 66 5.84 -4.54 9.79
C ARG A 66 6.43 -4.22 11.15
N SER A 67 5.98 -3.13 11.76
CA SER A 67 6.29 -2.83 13.16
C SER A 67 5.64 -3.86 14.07
N LYS A 68 6.38 -4.34 15.08
CA LYS A 68 5.82 -5.20 16.14
C LYS A 68 4.99 -4.41 17.16
N ALA A 69 5.27 -3.11 17.30
CA ALA A 69 4.67 -2.25 18.32
C ALA A 69 3.50 -1.41 17.81
N SER A 70 3.26 -1.37 16.50
CA SER A 70 2.25 -0.51 15.90
C SER A 70 1.75 -1.06 14.56
N ARG A 71 0.71 -0.43 14.00
CA ARG A 71 0.22 -0.71 12.65
C ARG A 71 1.09 -0.09 11.54
N ALA A 72 2.23 0.50 11.90
CA ALA A 72 3.13 1.10 10.93
C ALA A 72 3.90 0.05 10.14
N VAL A 73 4.23 0.41 8.90
CA VAL A 73 5.04 -0.36 7.97
C VAL A 73 6.26 0.47 7.60
N GLN A 74 7.42 -0.15 7.63
CA GLN A 74 8.68 0.48 7.25
C GLN A 74 9.03 0.04 5.83
N VAL A 75 9.35 1.00 4.96
CA VAL A 75 9.84 0.74 3.61
C VAL A 75 11.34 0.43 3.68
N THR A 76 11.79 -0.69 3.12
CA THR A 76 13.24 -1.00 3.05
C THR A 76 13.88 -0.24 1.89
N PRO A 77 15.21 -0.13 1.80
CA PRO A 77 15.86 0.43 0.61
C PRO A 77 15.44 -0.29 -0.69
N LYS A 78 15.29 -1.62 -0.64
CA LYS A 78 14.74 -2.43 -1.74
C LYS A 78 13.30 -2.03 -2.07
N GLY A 79 12.47 -1.82 -1.05
CA GLY A 79 11.10 -1.36 -1.24
C GLY A 79 11.02 0.04 -1.84
N ALA A 80 11.89 0.95 -1.43
CA ALA A 80 11.96 2.31 -1.97
C ALA A 80 12.33 2.31 -3.46
N ALA A 81 13.34 1.54 -3.84
CA ALA A 81 13.71 1.35 -5.25
C ALA A 81 12.53 0.77 -6.06
N TRP A 82 11.91 -0.31 -5.56
CA TRP A 82 10.77 -0.93 -6.21
C TRP A 82 9.58 0.01 -6.37
N LEU A 83 9.25 0.81 -5.34
CA LEU A 83 8.17 1.79 -5.38
C LEU A 83 8.43 2.87 -6.45
N ARG A 84 9.67 3.35 -6.55
CA ARG A 84 10.05 4.33 -7.57
C ARG A 84 9.97 3.74 -8.97
N GLU A 85 10.53 2.55 -9.18
CA GLU A 85 10.61 1.91 -10.50
C GLU A 85 9.25 1.42 -11.00
N THR A 86 8.41 0.90 -10.11
CA THR A 86 7.15 0.24 -10.50
C THR A 86 5.96 1.18 -10.44
N LEU A 87 5.97 2.13 -9.49
CA LEU A 87 4.82 3.00 -9.22
C LEU A 87 5.15 4.49 -9.32
N GLY A 88 6.41 4.86 -9.57
CA GLY A 88 6.83 6.28 -9.58
C GLY A 88 6.72 6.95 -8.21
N ILE A 89 6.75 6.18 -7.12
CA ILE A 89 6.58 6.71 -5.76
C ILE A 89 7.93 6.83 -5.06
N ASP A 90 8.30 8.05 -4.70
CA ASP A 90 9.47 8.32 -3.86
C ASP A 90 9.16 8.06 -2.39
N ALA A 91 9.54 6.88 -1.90
CA ALA A 91 9.53 6.57 -0.48
C ALA A 91 10.94 6.73 0.09
N ALA A 92 11.16 7.74 0.93
CA ALA A 92 12.43 7.88 1.63
C ALA A 92 12.66 6.63 2.51
N PRO A 93 13.79 5.91 2.38
CA PRO A 93 14.11 4.83 3.30
C PRO A 93 14.23 5.42 4.73
N PRO A 94 13.92 4.63 5.76
CA PRO A 94 14.04 5.03 7.16
C PRO A 94 15.51 5.41 7.43
N HIS A 95 15.76 6.72 7.40
CA HIS A 95 16.97 7.41 7.85
C HIS A 95 18.28 6.63 7.68
N ALA A 96 18.93 6.78 6.52
CA ALA A 96 20.39 6.77 6.48
C ALA A 96 20.87 7.86 7.45
N ARG A 97 21.43 7.46 8.59
CA ARG A 97 21.96 8.37 9.62
C ARG A 97 23.19 9.10 9.05
N ILE A 98 22.97 10.20 8.32
CA ILE A 98 24.03 11.13 7.94
C ILE A 98 24.24 12.09 9.11
N GLY A 99 25.43 12.02 9.73
CA GLY A 99 26.11 13.14 10.39
C GLY A 99 25.49 13.72 11.67
N ARG A 100 26.31 13.86 12.72
CA ARG A 100 25.91 14.44 14.01
C ARG A 100 25.47 15.91 13.86
N ARG A 101 24.36 16.21 14.55
CA ARG A 101 24.01 17.49 15.22
C ARG A 101 23.55 18.65 14.33
N ALA A 102 22.23 18.74 14.10
CA ALA A 102 21.47 19.98 14.35
C ALA A 102 19.94 19.77 14.24
N ALA A 103 19.25 20.28 15.25
CA ALA A 103 17.89 20.81 15.23
C ALA A 103 16.71 19.87 14.88
N ARG A 104 16.10 19.35 15.96
CA ARG A 104 14.65 19.42 16.22
C ARG A 104 13.75 19.30 14.98
N ARG A 105 13.79 18.17 14.28
CA ARG A 105 12.65 17.72 13.48
C ARG A 105 12.13 16.44 14.10
N ARG A 106 10.88 16.51 14.58
CA ARG A 106 10.18 15.39 15.24
C ARG A 106 10.31 14.13 14.36
N PRO A 107 10.62 12.96 14.94
CA PRO A 107 10.68 11.73 14.18
C PRO A 107 9.33 11.52 13.48
N TYR A 108 9.43 11.09 12.22
CA TYR A 108 8.32 10.76 11.32
C TYR A 108 7.22 9.99 12.09
N ARG A 109 6.13 10.69 12.40
CA ARG A 109 4.93 10.17 13.07
C ARG A 109 3.78 9.97 12.05
N GLY A 110 4.12 9.92 10.77
CA GLY A 110 3.18 9.62 9.68
C GLY A 110 3.04 8.11 9.53
N ARG A 111 1.80 7.64 9.51
CA ARG A 111 1.50 6.23 9.24
C ARG A 111 1.73 6.05 7.73
N PRO A 112 2.27 4.94 7.26
CA PRO A 112 2.31 4.71 5.83
C PRO A 112 0.87 4.44 5.35
N SER A 113 0.18 5.48 4.92
CA SER A 113 -0.87 5.34 3.92
C SER A 113 -0.19 4.78 2.68
N LEU A 114 -0.32 3.47 2.50
CA LEU A 114 0.12 2.81 1.28
C LEU A 114 -0.76 3.35 0.14
N ARG A 115 -0.35 4.46 -0.49
CA ARG A 115 -0.93 5.03 -1.73
C ARG A 115 -0.71 4.12 -2.95
N VAL A 116 -0.55 2.81 -2.75
CA VAL A 116 0.02 1.87 -3.73
C VAL A 116 -1.03 1.30 -4.69
N VAL A 117 -2.33 1.56 -4.50
CA VAL A 117 -3.35 0.89 -5.33
C VAL A 117 -4.51 1.83 -5.69
N ALA A 118 -4.26 3.13 -5.90
CA ALA A 118 -5.31 4.02 -6.43
C ALA A 118 -5.31 4.06 -7.98
N ALA A 119 -4.18 3.76 -8.63
CA ALA A 119 -4.05 3.85 -10.08
C ALA A 119 -4.50 2.60 -10.86
N MET A 120 -4.80 1.48 -10.18
CA MET A 120 -5.10 0.18 -10.83
C MET A 120 -6.48 -0.41 -10.50
N THR A 121 -7.17 0.19 -9.54
CA THR A 121 -8.58 -0.10 -9.26
C THR A 121 -9.38 1.11 -9.68
N THR A 122 -10.07 1.03 -10.80
CA THR A 122 -11.04 2.06 -11.17
C THR A 122 -12.08 2.08 -10.04
N ALA A 123 -12.26 3.24 -9.40
CA ALA A 123 -13.45 3.44 -8.60
C ALA A 123 -14.64 3.25 -9.55
N GLY A 124 -15.43 2.19 -9.34
CA GLY A 124 -16.65 1.96 -10.09
C GLY A 124 -17.62 3.10 -9.80
N SER A 125 -17.53 4.19 -10.56
CA SER A 125 -18.65 5.10 -10.72
C SER A 125 -19.72 4.33 -11.47
N GLY A 126 -20.72 3.86 -10.73
CA GLY A 126 -21.90 3.24 -11.31
C GLY A 126 -22.48 4.16 -12.38
N VAL A 127 -22.75 3.59 -13.55
CA VAL A 127 -23.64 4.17 -14.55
C VAL A 127 -24.79 3.20 -14.72
N SER A 128 -25.97 3.78 -14.47
CA SER A 128 -27.35 3.34 -14.79
C SER A 128 -27.95 2.23 -13.95
#